data_AF-A0A1J5DK02-F1
#
_entry.id   AF-A0A1J5DK02-F1
#
_cell.length_a   1.000
_cell.length_b   1.000
_cell.length_c   1.000
_cell.angle_alpha   90.00
_cell.angle_beta   90.00
_cell.angle_gamma   90.00
#
_symmetry.space_group_name_H-M   'P 1'
#
loop_
_entity.id
_entity.type
_entity.pdbx_description
1 polymer ?
#
loop_
_entity_poly.entity_id
_entity_poly.type
_entity_poly.pdbx_seq_one_letter_code
_entity_poly.pdbx_strand_id
1 'polypeptide(L)'
;MSITNWSIEHWLTVLVFIVILSLAGYSSYVELPREAAPDITIPVVVVSTPYVGVAPSDMEKLVTQPLEDELQQLKDVRSMRSTSTDGVSIITIEFEPDVDIDNALQKIRERVDAAQSALPTDLTEEPIIQEISFSEFPIMIINLSSAQVGLAQLKLDAERLQDEIEKIDGILEVKLVGSVDREIGIEADPKLLEYFNVTLGELTGAIQLKNLTLPGGQVKMGDLSYTVRVPGEFRNVDEIQEVIIREAEGEFIRVKDVAVVRDTFQEAETYSRVNGLPSLSLSVTRRAGENILRIAEEVKVKVAEFQEANGGRILYGIDGDISKNINERVEELENNILTGLILVAGVLLFFMGGLRNALFVAAAIPLSMLVSFAVLAALDITLNIVVLFSLVLALGMLVDNAIVIVENIYRHGSMGRASPRRLAMAPLRSLGRSLLRPRRRSLASSRSCSGPGSWASSCLSCR
;
A
#
# COMPACT_ATOMS: atom_id res chain seq x y z
N MET A 1 7.21 48.84 -1.23
CA MET A 1 8.47 49.54 -1.57
C MET A 1 9.56 49.38 -0.51
N SER A 2 9.24 49.08 0.76
CA SER A 2 10.25 48.80 1.80
C SER A 2 11.06 47.51 1.51
N ILE A 3 10.39 46.38 1.25
CA ILE A 3 11.02 45.06 1.06
C ILE A 3 12.02 45.06 -0.12
N THR A 4 11.63 45.63 -1.26
CA THR A 4 12.50 45.65 -2.46
C THR A 4 13.77 46.46 -2.26
N ASN A 5 13.67 47.64 -1.64
CA ASN A 5 14.85 48.47 -1.37
C ASN A 5 15.76 47.76 -0.36
N TRP A 6 15.17 47.14 0.67
CA TRP A 6 15.90 46.38 1.66
C TRP A 6 16.67 45.20 1.05
N SER A 7 16.05 44.44 0.15
CA SER A 7 16.71 43.33 -0.57
C SER A 7 17.89 43.77 -1.44
N ILE A 8 17.83 44.97 -2.04
CA ILE A 8 18.93 45.52 -2.85
C ILE A 8 20.07 46.05 -1.97
N GLU A 9 19.75 46.57 -0.78
CA GLU A 9 20.75 47.03 0.18
C GLU A 9 21.47 45.86 0.85
N HIS A 10 20.75 44.78 1.17
CA HIS A 10 21.25 43.58 1.85
C HIS A 10 21.42 42.38 0.92
N TRP A 11 22.03 42.60 -0.26
CA TRP A 11 22.17 41.57 -1.29
C TRP A 11 22.88 40.29 -0.80
N LEU A 12 23.83 40.43 0.14
CA LEU A 12 24.55 39.29 0.75
C LEU A 12 23.61 38.42 1.58
N THR A 13 22.74 39.03 2.39
CA THR A 13 21.73 38.32 3.19
C THR A 13 20.73 37.58 2.30
N VAL A 14 20.30 38.22 1.22
CA VAL A 14 19.41 37.59 0.23
C VAL A 14 20.09 36.38 -0.43
N LEU A 15 21.36 36.50 -0.81
CA LEU A 15 22.13 35.41 -1.41
C LEU A 15 22.28 34.23 -0.44
N VAL A 16 22.62 34.50 0.82
CA VAL A 16 22.69 33.47 1.87
C VAL A 16 21.33 32.77 2.04
N PHE A 17 20.24 33.52 2.07
CA PHE A 17 18.89 32.95 2.18
C PHE A 17 18.52 32.06 1.00
N ILE A 18 18.87 32.47 -0.22
CA ILE A 18 18.69 31.68 -1.45
C ILE A 18 19.47 30.36 -1.36
N VAL A 19 20.72 30.41 -0.91
CA VAL A 19 21.56 29.20 -0.74
C VAL A 19 20.98 28.27 0.31
N ILE A 20 20.55 28.80 1.47
CA ILE A 20 19.91 28.00 2.52
C ILE A 20 18.66 27.31 2.00
N LEU A 21 17.77 28.06 1.33
CA LEU A 21 16.54 27.49 0.77
C LEU A 21 16.82 26.46 -0.33
N SER A 22 17.87 26.66 -1.12
CA SER A 22 18.26 25.71 -2.17
C SER A 22 18.81 24.41 -1.57
N LEU A 23 19.61 24.50 -0.52
CA LEU A 23 20.11 23.32 0.21
C LEU A 23 18.97 22.59 0.91
N ALA A 24 18.08 23.31 1.59
CA ALA A 24 16.89 22.72 2.21
C ALA A 24 16.00 22.02 1.17
N GLY A 25 15.69 22.71 0.06
CA GLY A 25 14.90 22.16 -1.03
C GLY A 25 15.54 20.96 -1.72
N TYR A 26 16.87 20.94 -1.81
CA TYR A 26 17.60 19.81 -2.36
C TYR A 26 17.56 18.60 -1.42
N SER A 27 17.72 18.80 -0.10
CA SER A 27 17.52 17.72 0.89
C SER A 27 16.10 17.17 0.81
N SER A 28 15.09 18.06 0.80
CA SER A 28 13.69 17.69 0.66
C SER A 28 13.39 16.93 -0.62
N TYR A 29 14.00 17.32 -1.75
CA TYR A 29 13.85 16.61 -3.02
C TYR A 29 14.34 15.15 -2.97
N VAL A 30 15.39 14.89 -2.18
CA VAL A 30 15.94 13.54 -2.00
C VAL A 30 15.09 12.71 -1.03
N GLU A 31 14.58 13.34 0.04
CA GLU A 31 13.85 12.68 1.11
C GLU A 31 12.36 12.45 0.81
N LEU A 32 11.73 13.33 0.00
CA LEU A 32 10.30 13.27 -0.26
C LEU A 32 9.87 11.93 -0.90
N PRO A 33 8.88 11.22 -0.31
CA PRO A 33 8.33 10.00 -0.89
C PRO A 33 7.71 10.26 -2.27
N ARG A 34 7.89 9.30 -3.19
CA ARG A 34 7.35 9.34 -4.56
C ARG A 34 6.21 8.35 -4.69
N GLU A 35 5.05 8.81 -5.13
CA GLU A 35 3.83 8.00 -5.24
C GLU A 35 3.12 8.22 -6.58
N ALA A 36 2.35 7.23 -7.04
CA ALA A 36 1.58 7.35 -8.29
C ALA A 36 0.36 8.27 -8.13
N ALA A 37 -0.30 8.20 -6.97
CA ALA A 37 -1.52 8.92 -6.65
C ALA A 37 -1.38 9.54 -5.24
N PRO A 38 -2.16 10.59 -4.91
CA PRO A 38 -2.24 11.05 -3.53
C PRO A 38 -2.74 9.92 -2.63
N ASP A 39 -2.14 9.76 -1.46
CA ASP A 39 -2.61 8.83 -0.44
C ASP A 39 -3.88 9.41 0.21
N ILE A 40 -5.04 8.99 -0.33
CA ILE A 40 -6.35 9.27 0.26
C ILE A 40 -6.87 7.97 0.86
N THR A 41 -6.78 7.86 2.18
CA THR A 41 -7.35 6.75 2.95
C THR A 41 -8.86 6.93 3.03
N ILE A 42 -9.60 6.42 2.05
CA ILE A 42 -11.06 6.36 2.13
C ILE A 42 -11.39 5.11 2.97
N PRO A 43 -11.92 5.25 4.20
CA PRO A 43 -12.20 4.09 5.04
C PRO A 43 -13.40 3.35 4.46
N VAL A 44 -13.16 2.14 3.98
CA VAL A 44 -14.21 1.23 3.55
C VAL A 44 -14.20 0.05 4.51
N VAL A 45 -15.33 -0.22 5.15
CA VAL A 45 -15.48 -1.38 6.03
C VAL A 45 -16.54 -2.28 5.44
N VAL A 46 -16.22 -3.58 5.38
CA VAL A 46 -17.13 -4.62 4.94
C VAL A 46 -17.51 -5.47 6.14
N VAL A 47 -18.82 -5.57 6.38
CA VAL A 47 -19.40 -6.50 7.33
C VAL A 47 -19.97 -7.67 6.51
N SER A 48 -19.40 -8.85 6.68
CA SER A 48 -19.85 -10.08 6.04
C SER A 48 -20.50 -10.98 7.06
N THR A 49 -21.66 -11.54 6.77
CA THR A 49 -22.35 -12.48 7.66
C THR A 49 -22.79 -13.71 6.87
N PRO A 50 -22.05 -14.83 6.97
CA PRO A 50 -22.41 -16.07 6.32
C PRO A 50 -23.54 -16.79 7.09
N TYR A 51 -24.53 -17.29 6.36
CA TYR A 51 -25.62 -18.08 6.91
C TYR A 51 -26.07 -19.11 5.87
N VAL A 52 -25.36 -20.24 5.84
CA VAL A 52 -25.38 -21.20 4.74
C VAL A 52 -26.75 -21.87 4.59
N GLY A 53 -27.22 -21.97 3.35
CA GLY A 53 -28.48 -22.66 3.02
C GLY A 53 -29.73 -21.79 3.11
N VAL A 54 -29.57 -20.46 3.21
CA VAL A 54 -30.66 -19.50 3.31
C VAL A 54 -30.80 -18.69 2.02
N ALA A 55 -32.03 -18.62 1.50
CA ALA A 55 -32.33 -17.92 0.26
C ALA A 55 -32.07 -16.40 0.38
N PRO A 56 -31.70 -15.70 -0.72
CA PRO A 56 -31.40 -14.27 -0.69
C PRO A 56 -32.48 -13.38 -0.06
N SER A 57 -33.77 -13.70 -0.28
CA SER A 57 -34.89 -12.93 0.28
C SER A 57 -35.03 -13.06 1.79
N ASP A 58 -34.62 -14.20 2.33
CA ASP A 58 -34.66 -14.47 3.77
C ASP A 58 -33.39 -13.93 4.43
N MET A 59 -32.23 -14.00 3.75
CA MET A 59 -31.00 -13.31 4.14
C MET A 59 -31.23 -11.81 4.31
N GLU A 60 -31.92 -11.18 3.35
CA GLU A 60 -32.25 -9.76 3.41
C GLU A 60 -33.05 -9.41 4.68
N LYS A 61 -34.09 -10.19 5.00
CA LYS A 61 -35.00 -9.89 6.11
C LYS A 61 -34.46 -10.26 7.48
N LEU A 62 -33.74 -11.38 7.57
CA LEU A 62 -33.32 -11.96 8.84
C LEU A 62 -31.94 -11.48 9.28
N VAL A 63 -31.07 -11.09 8.34
CA VAL A 63 -29.68 -10.74 8.62
C VAL A 63 -29.38 -9.30 8.18
N THR A 64 -29.61 -9.01 6.90
CA THR A 64 -29.17 -7.73 6.30
C THR A 64 -29.93 -6.54 6.88
N GLN A 65 -31.27 -6.59 6.95
CA GLN A 65 -32.10 -5.49 7.47
C GLN A 65 -31.79 -5.18 8.95
N PRO A 66 -31.76 -6.17 9.88
CA PRO A 66 -31.40 -5.90 11.28
C PRO A 66 -30.01 -5.28 11.45
N LEU A 67 -29.01 -5.73 10.68
CA LEU A 67 -27.68 -5.14 10.70
C LEU A 67 -27.68 -3.72 10.14
N GLU A 68 -28.37 -3.51 9.01
CA GLU A 68 -28.46 -2.21 8.36
C GLU A 68 -29.15 -1.18 9.27
N ASP A 69 -30.23 -1.55 9.97
CA ASP A 69 -30.96 -0.67 10.90
C ASP A 69 -30.09 -0.16 12.06
N GLU A 70 -29.18 -1.00 12.58
CA GLU A 70 -28.21 -0.57 13.60
C GLU A 70 -27.03 0.21 13.02
N LEU A 71 -26.52 -0.20 11.86
CA LEU A 71 -25.38 0.43 11.20
C LEU A 71 -25.72 1.81 10.62
N GLN A 72 -26.96 2.05 10.19
CA GLN A 72 -27.40 3.36 9.69
C GLN A 72 -27.32 4.48 10.75
N GLN A 73 -27.22 4.12 12.03
CA GLN A 73 -27.05 5.08 13.13
C GLN A 73 -25.61 5.58 13.29
N LEU A 74 -24.66 5.04 12.51
CA LEU A 74 -23.27 5.50 12.48
C LEU A 74 -23.19 6.92 11.92
N LYS A 75 -22.29 7.72 12.52
CA LYS A 75 -21.98 9.07 12.04
C LYS A 75 -20.88 9.00 10.98
N ASP A 76 -20.81 10.04 10.16
CA ASP A 76 -19.74 10.25 9.17
C ASP A 76 -19.66 9.14 8.10
N VAL A 77 -20.78 8.45 7.89
CA VAL A 77 -20.97 7.50 6.78
C VAL A 77 -21.35 8.28 5.52
N ARG A 78 -20.54 8.13 4.48
CA ARG A 78 -20.79 8.72 3.16
C ARG A 78 -21.78 7.88 2.36
N SER A 79 -21.60 6.57 2.34
CA SER A 79 -22.49 5.65 1.64
C SER A 79 -22.52 4.28 2.32
N MET A 80 -23.66 3.61 2.26
CA MET A 80 -23.83 2.23 2.71
C MET A 80 -24.51 1.44 1.60
N ARG A 81 -23.96 0.27 1.28
CA ARG A 81 -24.50 -0.64 0.27
C ARG A 81 -24.57 -2.05 0.84
N SER A 82 -25.78 -2.58 0.88
CA SER A 82 -26.05 -3.94 1.30
C SER A 82 -26.30 -4.83 0.08
N THR A 83 -25.72 -6.03 0.07
CA THR A 83 -25.95 -7.06 -0.95
C THR A 83 -26.24 -8.38 -0.24
N SER A 84 -27.40 -8.97 -0.53
CA SER A 84 -27.79 -10.29 0.00
C SER A 84 -27.76 -11.31 -1.13
N THR A 85 -26.98 -12.36 -0.96
CA THR A 85 -26.90 -13.50 -1.88
C THR A 85 -27.18 -14.80 -1.15
N ASP A 86 -27.25 -15.90 -1.88
CA ASP A 86 -27.48 -17.22 -1.29
C ASP A 86 -26.39 -17.53 -0.26
N GLY A 87 -26.81 -17.74 0.99
CA GLY A 87 -25.91 -18.09 2.07
C GLY A 87 -25.04 -16.97 2.67
N VAL A 88 -25.11 -15.71 2.20
CA VAL A 88 -24.26 -14.63 2.73
C VAL A 88 -24.86 -13.23 2.55
N SER A 89 -24.69 -12.39 3.57
CA SER A 89 -24.97 -10.94 3.54
C SER A 89 -23.67 -10.15 3.57
N ILE A 90 -23.55 -9.15 2.70
CA ILE A 90 -22.38 -8.28 2.60
C ILE A 90 -22.86 -6.83 2.69
N ILE A 91 -22.44 -6.12 3.74
CA ILE A 91 -22.72 -4.69 3.94
C ILE A 91 -21.40 -3.93 3.80
N THR A 92 -21.32 -3.07 2.79
CA THR A 92 -20.17 -2.19 2.55
C THR A 92 -20.49 -0.79 3.04
N ILE A 93 -19.67 -0.27 3.94
CA ILE A 93 -19.81 1.06 4.55
C ILE A 93 -18.60 1.90 4.12
N GLU A 94 -18.88 3.01 3.44
CA GLU A 94 -17.89 4.01 3.06
C GLU A 94 -18.01 5.21 4.00
N PHE A 95 -16.93 5.57 4.69
CA PHE A 95 -16.87 6.74 5.56
C PHE A 95 -16.35 7.97 4.82
N GLU A 96 -16.53 9.14 5.42
CA GLU A 96 -15.86 10.36 4.96
C GLU A 96 -14.32 10.24 5.16
N PRO A 97 -13.49 10.82 4.26
CA PRO A 97 -12.03 10.64 4.29
C PRO A 97 -11.31 11.10 5.56
N ASP A 98 -11.92 11.99 6.35
CA ASP A 98 -11.31 12.56 7.58
C ASP A 98 -11.62 11.73 8.84
N VAL A 99 -12.27 10.56 8.70
CA VAL A 99 -12.67 9.71 9.82
C VAL A 99 -11.51 8.80 10.23
N ASP A 100 -11.23 8.77 11.54
CA ASP A 100 -10.34 7.79 12.16
C ASP A 100 -10.92 6.38 12.04
N ILE A 101 -10.19 5.49 11.35
CA ILE A 101 -10.68 4.16 10.97
C ILE A 101 -10.79 3.24 12.18
N ASP A 102 -9.85 3.32 13.13
CA ASP A 102 -9.90 2.52 14.35
C ASP A 102 -11.17 2.84 15.17
N ASN A 103 -11.51 4.13 15.25
CA ASN A 103 -12.73 4.59 15.89
C ASN A 103 -13.98 4.12 15.13
N ALA A 104 -13.95 4.17 13.79
CA ALA A 104 -15.04 3.68 12.95
C ALA A 104 -15.25 2.17 13.14
N LEU A 105 -14.19 1.37 13.13
CA LEU A 105 -14.23 -0.08 13.36
C LEU A 105 -14.78 -0.42 14.74
N GLN A 106 -14.35 0.29 15.78
CA GLN A 106 -14.90 0.10 17.12
C GLN A 106 -16.41 0.37 17.14
N LYS A 107 -16.85 1.50 16.57
CA LYS A 107 -18.28 1.83 16.50
C LYS A 107 -19.07 0.80 15.71
N ILE A 108 -18.53 0.27 14.61
CA ILE A 108 -19.18 -0.79 13.83
C ILE A 108 -19.35 -2.03 14.68
N ARG A 109 -18.30 -2.48 15.38
CA ARG A 109 -18.38 -3.63 16.30
C ARG A 109 -19.48 -3.42 17.34
N GLU A 110 -19.51 -2.26 17.99
CA GLU A 110 -20.56 -1.92 18.97
C GLU A 110 -21.98 -1.98 18.37
N ARG A 111 -22.16 -1.60 17.10
CA ARG A 111 -23.47 -1.68 16.41
C ARG A 111 -23.83 -3.09 15.96
N VAL A 112 -22.86 -3.85 15.49
CA VAL A 112 -23.05 -5.27 15.15
C VAL A 112 -23.41 -6.08 16.39
N ASP A 113 -22.72 -5.83 17.51
CA ASP A 113 -23.02 -6.47 18.80
C ASP A 113 -24.42 -6.12 19.31
N ALA A 114 -24.87 -4.88 19.11
CA ALA A 114 -26.24 -4.47 19.44
C ALA A 114 -27.29 -5.20 18.57
N ALA A 115 -27.00 -5.37 17.28
CA ALA A 115 -27.84 -6.09 16.34
C ALA A 115 -27.91 -7.59 16.61
N GLN A 116 -26.96 -8.17 17.36
CA GLN A 116 -26.87 -9.60 17.62
C GLN A 116 -28.15 -10.17 18.27
N SER A 117 -28.87 -9.37 19.03
CA SER A 117 -30.16 -9.76 19.63
C SER A 117 -31.31 -9.92 18.63
N ALA A 118 -31.21 -9.28 17.46
CA ALA A 118 -32.18 -9.35 16.38
C ALA A 118 -31.80 -10.36 15.29
N LEU A 119 -30.57 -10.88 15.33
CA LEU A 119 -30.09 -11.92 14.42
C LEU A 119 -30.59 -13.32 14.83
N PRO A 120 -30.71 -14.26 13.87
CA PRO A 120 -31.00 -15.66 14.17
C PRO A 120 -29.95 -16.27 15.11
N THR A 121 -30.38 -17.15 16.02
CA THR A 121 -29.47 -17.83 16.97
C THR A 121 -28.71 -18.99 16.35
N ASP A 122 -29.09 -19.42 15.15
CA ASP A 122 -28.55 -20.56 14.39
C ASP A 122 -27.66 -20.13 13.22
N LEU A 123 -27.06 -18.93 13.30
CA LEU A 123 -26.06 -18.47 12.34
C LEU A 123 -24.91 -19.48 12.22
N THR A 124 -24.40 -19.64 11.00
CA THR A 124 -23.26 -20.51 10.73
C THR A 124 -21.99 -19.95 11.37
N GLU A 125 -21.78 -18.64 11.21
CA GLU A 125 -20.67 -17.90 11.84
C GLU A 125 -21.13 -16.51 12.27
N GLU A 126 -20.40 -15.91 13.22
CA GLU A 126 -20.63 -14.53 13.64
C GLU A 126 -20.28 -13.53 12.53
N PRO A 127 -20.87 -12.32 12.51
CA PRO A 127 -20.51 -11.29 11.54
C PRO A 127 -19.01 -10.94 11.57
N ILE A 128 -18.37 -11.03 10.41
CA ILE A 128 -16.96 -10.72 10.21
C ILE A 128 -16.86 -9.27 9.74
N ILE A 129 -16.09 -8.45 10.47
CA ILE A 129 -15.87 -7.04 10.16
C ILE A 129 -14.44 -6.89 9.64
N GLN A 130 -14.31 -6.46 8.39
CA GLN A 130 -13.04 -6.30 7.70
C GLN A 130 -12.91 -4.89 7.13
N GLU A 131 -11.79 -4.23 7.41
CA GLU A 131 -11.42 -3.00 6.73
C GLU A 131 -10.84 -3.31 5.34
N ILE A 132 -11.18 -2.49 4.35
CA ILE A 132 -10.52 -2.46 3.05
C ILE A 132 -9.75 -1.15 2.97
N SER A 133 -8.42 -1.25 3.05
CA SER A 133 -7.54 -0.12 2.80
C SER A 133 -6.99 -0.17 1.37
N PHE A 134 -7.01 0.97 0.66
CA PHE A 134 -6.36 1.07 -0.65
C PHE A 134 -4.84 0.91 -0.56
N SER A 135 -4.26 1.12 0.61
CA SER A 135 -2.83 0.91 0.85
C SER A 135 -2.48 -0.57 0.91
N GLU A 136 -3.46 -1.46 1.14
CA GLU A 136 -3.27 -2.92 1.19
C GLU A 136 -3.21 -3.58 -0.20
N PHE A 137 -3.47 -2.83 -1.27
CA PHE A 137 -3.30 -3.37 -2.62
C PHE A 137 -1.82 -3.68 -2.90
N PRO A 138 -1.53 -4.86 -3.47
CA PRO A 138 -0.15 -5.26 -3.72
C PRO A 138 0.49 -4.35 -4.76
N ILE A 139 1.72 -3.92 -4.48
CA ILE A 139 2.52 -3.05 -5.37
C ILE A 139 3.34 -3.84 -6.39
N MET A 140 3.48 -5.15 -6.16
CA MET A 140 4.24 -6.08 -6.98
C MET A 140 3.76 -7.51 -6.73
N ILE A 141 3.71 -8.32 -7.79
CA ILE A 141 3.44 -9.76 -7.70
C ILE A 141 4.66 -10.50 -8.24
N ILE A 142 5.26 -11.35 -7.41
CA ILE A 142 6.41 -12.19 -7.78
C ILE A 142 5.89 -13.60 -8.00
N ASN A 143 6.00 -14.08 -9.23
CA ASN A 143 5.59 -15.42 -9.61
C ASN A 143 6.79 -16.35 -9.63
N LEU A 144 6.71 -17.47 -8.94
CA LEU A 144 7.72 -18.51 -8.86
C LEU A 144 7.21 -19.76 -9.57
N SER A 145 8.03 -20.32 -10.45
CA SER A 145 7.72 -21.54 -11.19
C SER A 145 8.96 -22.41 -11.32
N SER A 146 8.78 -23.73 -11.34
CA SER A 146 9.89 -24.65 -11.61
C SER A 146 9.36 -25.90 -12.29
N ALA A 147 10.09 -26.37 -13.31
CA ALA A 147 9.87 -27.68 -13.92
C ALA A 147 10.70 -28.79 -13.25
N GLN A 148 11.64 -28.42 -12.36
CA GLN A 148 12.63 -29.33 -11.77
C GLN A 148 12.34 -29.60 -10.29
N VAL A 149 11.66 -28.68 -9.62
CA VAL A 149 11.36 -28.73 -8.19
C VAL A 149 9.88 -29.04 -7.98
N GLY A 150 9.58 -30.01 -7.11
CA GLY A 150 8.20 -30.34 -6.75
C GLY A 150 7.52 -29.22 -5.95
N LEU A 151 6.19 -29.16 -5.99
CA LEU A 151 5.41 -28.07 -5.39
C LEU A 151 5.69 -27.85 -3.89
N ALA A 152 5.91 -28.93 -3.13
CA ALA A 152 6.23 -28.84 -1.70
C ALA A 152 7.57 -28.13 -1.43
N GLN A 153 8.61 -28.45 -2.20
CA GLN A 153 9.90 -27.80 -2.06
C GLN A 153 9.84 -26.36 -2.58
N LEU A 154 9.11 -26.13 -3.68
CA LEU A 154 8.88 -24.78 -4.22
C LEU A 154 8.17 -23.88 -3.19
N LYS A 155 7.22 -24.43 -2.41
CA LYS A 155 6.57 -23.72 -1.31
C LYS A 155 7.56 -23.33 -0.22
N LEU A 156 8.38 -24.26 0.26
CA LEU A 156 9.39 -23.97 1.29
C LEU A 156 10.37 -22.89 0.82
N ASP A 157 10.75 -22.91 -0.45
CA ASP A 157 11.64 -21.90 -1.01
C ASP A 157 10.91 -20.55 -1.20
N ALA A 158 9.61 -20.56 -1.53
CA ALA A 158 8.78 -19.36 -1.59
C ALA A 158 8.54 -18.73 -0.21
N GLU A 159 8.35 -19.54 0.84
CA GLU A 159 8.22 -19.09 2.23
C GLU A 159 9.52 -18.44 2.73
N ARG A 160 10.69 -19.02 2.41
CA ARG A 160 11.96 -18.37 2.71
C ARG A 160 12.11 -17.02 2.02
N LEU A 161 11.68 -16.92 0.76
CA LEU A 161 11.71 -15.64 0.04
C LEU A 161 10.70 -14.64 0.62
N GLN A 162 9.52 -15.11 1.02
CA GLN A 162 8.51 -14.31 1.74
C GLN A 162 9.13 -13.70 3.00
N ASP A 163 9.72 -14.51 3.88
CA ASP A 163 10.35 -14.07 5.12
C ASP A 163 11.47 -13.05 4.89
N GLU A 164 12.26 -13.21 3.82
CA GLU A 164 13.33 -12.26 3.48
C GLU A 164 12.78 -10.94 2.94
N ILE A 165 11.69 -10.97 2.18
CA ILE A 165 11.04 -9.77 1.66
C ILE A 165 10.36 -9.03 2.81
N GLU A 166 9.64 -9.69 3.71
CA GLU A 166 8.95 -9.05 4.85
C GLU A 166 9.88 -8.30 5.81
N LYS A 167 11.18 -8.62 5.81
CA LYS A 167 12.21 -7.87 6.58
C LYS A 167 12.51 -6.49 5.99
N ILE A 168 12.11 -6.19 4.76
CA ILE A 168 12.33 -4.89 4.12
C ILE A 168 11.46 -3.84 4.82
N ASP A 169 12.09 -2.73 5.21
CA ASP A 169 11.37 -1.65 5.88
C ASP A 169 10.35 -1.00 4.93
N GLY A 170 9.14 -0.78 5.44
CA GLY A 170 8.00 -0.27 4.69
C GLY A 170 7.11 -1.33 4.02
N ILE A 171 7.41 -2.63 4.16
CA ILE A 171 6.50 -3.72 3.75
C ILE A 171 5.48 -3.99 4.87
N LEU A 172 4.22 -4.18 4.48
CA LEU A 172 3.13 -4.52 5.39
C LEU A 172 2.97 -6.04 5.50
N GLU A 173 2.85 -6.73 4.37
CA GLU A 173 2.61 -8.17 4.27
C GLU A 173 3.10 -8.68 2.91
N VAL A 174 3.55 -9.94 2.87
CA VAL A 174 3.77 -10.67 1.61
C VAL A 174 2.91 -11.92 1.57
N LYS A 175 1.82 -11.88 0.81
CA LYS A 175 0.87 -13.00 0.77
C LYS A 175 1.26 -14.05 -0.28
N LEU A 176 1.44 -15.30 0.15
CA LEU A 176 1.63 -16.45 -0.73
C LEU A 176 0.28 -16.95 -1.27
N VAL A 177 0.18 -17.12 -2.59
CA VAL A 177 -1.03 -17.54 -3.31
C VAL A 177 -0.72 -18.71 -4.22
N GLY A 178 -1.66 -19.66 -4.31
CA GLY A 178 -1.51 -20.89 -5.10
C GLY A 178 -0.69 -21.98 -4.40
N SER A 179 -0.34 -21.78 -3.12
CA SER A 179 0.24 -22.82 -2.28
C SER A 179 -0.84 -23.77 -1.78
N VAL A 180 -0.43 -25.01 -1.51
CA VAL A 180 -1.26 -25.99 -0.80
C VAL A 180 -0.58 -26.35 0.51
N ASP A 181 -1.36 -26.49 1.56
CA ASP A 181 -0.86 -26.95 2.86
C ASP A 181 -0.75 -28.46 2.89
N ARG A 182 0.31 -28.97 3.52
CA ARG A 182 0.46 -30.41 3.71
C ARG A 182 -0.58 -30.85 4.72
N GLU A 183 -1.39 -31.83 4.35
CA GLU A 183 -2.45 -32.39 5.17
C GLU A 183 -2.23 -33.89 5.32
N ILE A 184 -2.34 -34.39 6.55
CA ILE A 184 -2.32 -35.83 6.78
C ILE A 184 -3.76 -36.33 6.81
N GLY A 185 -4.21 -36.89 5.69
CA GLY A 185 -5.55 -37.45 5.54
C GLY A 185 -5.65 -38.83 6.19
N ILE A 186 -6.62 -39.03 7.07
CA ILE A 186 -6.91 -40.33 7.70
C ILE A 186 -8.24 -40.84 7.15
N GLU A 187 -8.16 -41.73 6.17
CA GLU A 187 -9.31 -42.31 5.48
C GLU A 187 -9.77 -43.59 6.21
N ALA A 188 -10.75 -43.46 7.10
CA ALA A 188 -11.30 -44.62 7.82
C ALA A 188 -12.20 -45.47 6.92
N ASP A 189 -12.03 -46.80 6.94
CA ASP A 189 -12.89 -47.73 6.21
C ASP A 189 -14.09 -48.12 7.10
N PRO A 190 -15.33 -47.77 6.73
CA PRO A 190 -16.52 -48.08 7.52
C PRO A 190 -16.68 -49.58 7.81
N LYS A 191 -16.24 -50.46 6.90
CA LYS A 191 -16.37 -51.91 7.06
C LYS A 191 -15.37 -52.45 8.08
N LEU A 192 -14.15 -51.91 8.10
CA LEU A 192 -13.13 -52.31 9.07
C LEU A 192 -13.46 -51.78 10.45
N LEU A 193 -13.95 -50.53 10.55
CA LEU A 193 -14.47 -49.98 11.79
C LEU A 193 -15.59 -50.85 12.38
N GLU A 194 -16.53 -51.30 11.54
CA GLU A 194 -17.60 -52.21 11.97
C GLU A 194 -17.06 -53.58 12.39
N TYR A 195 -16.15 -54.17 11.61
CA TYR A 195 -15.54 -55.48 11.90
C TYR A 195 -14.79 -55.50 13.24
N PHE A 196 -14.02 -54.45 13.52
CA PHE A 196 -13.27 -54.31 14.77
C PHE A 196 -14.09 -53.69 15.91
N ASN A 197 -15.37 -53.36 15.67
CA ASN A 197 -16.27 -52.71 16.63
C ASN A 197 -15.64 -51.44 17.26
N VAL A 198 -15.07 -50.61 16.39
CA VAL A 198 -14.45 -49.31 16.73
C VAL A 198 -15.29 -48.20 16.15
N THR A 199 -15.64 -47.22 16.97
CA THR A 199 -16.39 -46.04 16.49
C THR A 199 -15.46 -44.98 15.92
N LEU A 200 -15.96 -44.13 15.02
CA LEU A 200 -15.19 -42.99 14.50
C LEU A 200 -14.73 -42.05 15.63
N GLY A 201 -15.53 -41.89 16.68
CA GLY A 201 -15.18 -41.09 17.87
C GLY A 201 -14.03 -41.69 18.69
N GLU A 202 -13.95 -43.02 18.79
CA GLU A 202 -12.81 -43.70 19.45
C GLU A 202 -11.53 -43.52 18.63
N LEU A 203 -11.60 -43.61 17.30
CA LEU A 203 -10.46 -43.35 16.41
C LEU A 203 -9.95 -41.90 16.56
N THR A 204 -10.83 -40.91 16.45
CA THR A 204 -10.45 -39.49 16.56
C THR A 204 -9.92 -39.17 17.95
N GLY A 205 -10.55 -39.68 19.00
CA GLY A 205 -10.11 -39.52 20.39
C GLY A 205 -8.72 -40.11 20.65
N ALA A 206 -8.43 -41.30 20.11
CA ALA A 206 -7.11 -41.94 20.26
C ALA A 206 -5.98 -41.12 19.63
N ILE A 207 -6.22 -40.57 18.43
CA ILE A 207 -5.26 -39.70 17.74
C ILE A 207 -5.04 -38.40 18.51
N GLN A 208 -6.12 -37.75 18.96
CA GLN A 208 -6.05 -36.51 19.74
C GLN A 208 -5.29 -36.72 21.06
N LEU A 209 -5.57 -37.80 21.78
CA LEU A 209 -4.90 -38.11 23.04
C LEU A 209 -3.40 -38.35 22.86
N LYS A 210 -2.99 -38.98 21.76
CA LYS A 210 -1.59 -39.24 21.48
C LYS A 210 -0.83 -37.96 21.11
N ASN A 211 -1.48 -37.01 20.42
CA ASN A 211 -0.88 -35.74 19.98
C ASN A 211 -0.73 -34.68 21.09
N LEU A 212 -0.97 -35.03 22.36
CA LEU A 212 -0.87 -34.09 23.48
C LEU A 212 0.54 -34.09 24.08
N THR A 213 1.17 -32.92 24.12
CA THR A 213 2.42 -32.71 24.86
C THR A 213 2.12 -32.43 26.33
N LEU A 214 2.51 -33.34 27.21
CA LEU A 214 2.25 -33.24 28.65
C LEU A 214 3.49 -32.80 29.44
N PRO A 215 3.37 -31.83 30.38
CA PRO A 215 4.45 -31.48 31.28
C PRO A 215 4.64 -32.59 32.33
N GLY A 216 5.85 -33.14 32.43
CA GLY A 216 6.23 -34.16 33.42
C GLY A 216 6.63 -33.59 34.79
N GLY A 217 6.53 -32.27 34.97
CA GLY A 217 6.91 -31.56 36.20
C GLY A 217 8.39 -31.19 36.28
N GLN A 218 8.86 -30.84 37.47
CA GLN A 218 10.26 -30.52 37.73
C GLN A 218 10.88 -31.57 38.64
N VAL A 219 12.05 -32.06 38.26
CA VAL A 219 12.85 -33.00 39.04
C VAL A 219 14.10 -32.26 39.52
N LYS A 220 14.26 -32.15 40.83
CA LYS A 220 15.43 -31.51 41.44
C LYS A 220 16.52 -32.56 41.69
N MET A 221 17.70 -32.35 41.11
CA MET A 221 18.89 -33.15 41.37
C MET A 221 20.01 -32.25 41.89
N GLY A 222 20.32 -32.39 43.18
CA GLY A 222 21.23 -31.48 43.88
C GLY A 222 20.70 -30.05 43.88
N ASP A 223 21.51 -29.11 43.40
CA ASP A 223 21.16 -27.69 43.28
C ASP A 223 20.49 -27.33 41.94
N LEU A 224 20.37 -28.29 41.01
CA LEU A 224 19.78 -28.09 39.69
C LEU A 224 18.33 -28.61 39.63
N SER A 225 17.45 -27.85 38.97
CA SER A 225 16.07 -28.28 38.69
C SER A 225 15.92 -28.54 37.19
N TYR A 226 15.50 -29.75 36.85
CA TYR A 226 15.26 -30.17 35.47
C TYR A 226 13.76 -30.21 35.20
N THR A 227 13.31 -29.52 34.16
CA THR A 227 11.92 -29.65 33.71
C THR A 227 11.80 -30.87 32.80
N VAL A 228 10.93 -31.81 33.16
CA VAL A 228 10.66 -32.99 32.36
C VAL A 228 9.44 -32.70 31.48
N ARG A 229 9.53 -33.01 30.18
CA ARG A 229 8.44 -32.88 29.22
C ARG A 229 8.34 -34.16 28.41
N VAL A 230 7.11 -34.61 28.17
CA VAL A 230 6.83 -35.74 27.28
C VAL A 230 6.19 -35.16 26.01
N PRO A 231 6.95 -35.01 24.91
CA PRO A 231 6.39 -34.55 23.65
C PRO A 231 5.46 -35.62 23.06
N GLY A 232 4.23 -35.24 22.72
CA GLY A 232 3.25 -36.12 22.08
C GLY A 232 3.09 -35.88 20.57
N GLU A 233 3.70 -34.81 20.04
CA GLU A 233 3.59 -34.43 18.63
C GLU A 233 4.09 -35.52 17.68
N PHE A 234 3.28 -35.84 16.67
CA PHE A 234 3.64 -36.77 15.61
C PHE A 234 4.72 -36.21 14.70
N ARG A 235 5.73 -37.02 14.38
CA ARG A 235 6.85 -36.61 13.51
C ARG A 235 6.70 -37.10 12.08
N ASN A 236 6.03 -38.23 11.90
CA ASN A 236 5.85 -38.87 10.61
C ASN A 236 4.50 -39.62 10.56
N VAL A 237 4.13 -40.04 9.36
CA VAL A 237 2.89 -40.76 9.11
C VAL A 237 2.88 -42.14 9.78
N ASP A 238 4.04 -42.77 9.90
CA ASP A 238 4.19 -44.10 10.51
C ASP A 238 3.79 -44.06 12.00
N GLU A 239 4.15 -43.01 12.74
CA GLU A 239 3.73 -42.83 14.14
C GLU A 239 2.21 -42.74 14.29
N ILE A 240 1.52 -42.13 13.31
CA ILE A 240 0.05 -42.03 13.29
C ILE A 240 -0.57 -43.40 13.01
N GLN A 241 0.00 -44.15 12.06
CA GLN A 241 -0.45 -45.50 11.70
C GLN A 241 -0.36 -46.49 12.87
N GLU A 242 0.63 -46.31 13.76
CA GLU A 242 0.86 -47.17 14.91
C GLU A 242 0.10 -46.73 16.18
N VAL A 243 -0.72 -45.68 16.12
CA VAL A 243 -1.56 -45.26 17.25
C VAL A 243 -2.55 -46.37 17.60
N ILE A 244 -2.57 -46.74 18.88
CA ILE A 244 -3.47 -47.75 19.42
C ILE A 244 -4.82 -47.08 19.73
N ILE A 245 -5.88 -47.61 19.14
CA ILE A 245 -7.26 -47.12 19.34
C ILE A 245 -7.92 -47.90 20.47
N ARG A 246 -7.77 -49.22 20.46
CA ARG A 246 -8.42 -50.13 21.41
C ARG A 246 -7.56 -51.36 21.64
N GLU A 247 -7.68 -51.94 22.84
CA GLU A 247 -7.16 -53.26 23.18
C GLU A 247 -8.35 -54.21 23.35
N ALA A 248 -8.34 -55.32 22.61
CA ALA A 248 -9.37 -56.36 22.69
C ALA A 248 -8.70 -57.73 22.74
N GLU A 249 -9.00 -58.52 23.78
CA GLU A 249 -8.53 -59.91 23.95
C GLU A 249 -7.00 -60.12 23.84
N GLY A 250 -6.20 -59.09 24.16
CA GLY A 250 -4.73 -59.13 24.09
C GLY A 250 -4.15 -58.73 22.72
N GLU A 251 -5.00 -58.34 21.76
CA GLU A 251 -4.59 -57.71 20.51
C GLU A 251 -4.84 -56.19 20.55
N PHE A 252 -3.90 -55.44 19.97
CA PHE A 252 -3.99 -53.98 19.85
C PHE A 252 -4.50 -53.63 18.46
N ILE A 253 -5.64 -52.97 18.40
CA ILE A 253 -6.20 -52.41 17.16
C ILE A 253 -5.57 -51.03 16.95
N ARG A 254 -4.87 -50.86 15.84
CA ARG A 254 -4.17 -49.63 15.48
C ARG A 254 -4.90 -48.88 14.38
N VAL A 255 -4.51 -47.62 14.16
CA VAL A 255 -5.05 -46.79 13.07
C VAL A 255 -4.89 -47.48 11.71
N LYS A 256 -3.74 -48.09 11.43
CA LYS A 256 -3.52 -48.81 10.16
C LYS A 256 -4.45 -50.00 9.92
N ASP A 257 -5.07 -50.55 10.98
CA ASP A 257 -5.95 -51.70 10.88
C ASP A 257 -7.38 -51.30 10.49
N VAL A 258 -7.74 -50.02 10.67
CA VAL A 258 -9.09 -49.48 10.40
C VAL A 258 -9.12 -48.28 9.44
N ALA A 259 -7.97 -47.67 9.16
CA ALA A 259 -7.86 -46.47 8.34
C ALA A 259 -6.57 -46.44 7.51
N VAL A 260 -6.64 -45.83 6.33
CA VAL A 260 -5.48 -45.54 5.50
C VAL A 260 -5.01 -44.12 5.79
N VAL A 261 -3.78 -43.99 6.28
CA VAL A 261 -3.18 -42.67 6.52
C VAL A 261 -2.37 -42.26 5.29
N ARG A 262 -2.76 -41.14 4.67
CA ARG A 262 -2.10 -40.57 3.49
C ARG A 262 -1.42 -39.26 3.84
N ASP A 263 -0.18 -39.13 3.36
CA ASP A 263 0.50 -37.84 3.27
C ASP A 263 0.01 -37.14 1.99
N THR A 264 -0.86 -36.16 2.15
CA THR A 264 -1.48 -35.44 1.03
C THR A 264 -1.33 -33.93 1.23
N PHE A 265 -1.96 -33.17 0.34
CA PHE A 265 -2.16 -31.74 0.51
C PHE A 265 -3.64 -31.46 0.67
N GLN A 266 -3.94 -30.35 1.34
CA GLN A 266 -5.29 -29.80 1.44
C GLN A 266 -5.85 -29.54 0.04
N GLU A 267 -7.17 -29.62 -0.08
CA GLU A 267 -7.87 -29.22 -1.30
C GLU A 267 -7.52 -27.76 -1.64
N ALA A 268 -7.09 -27.53 -2.88
CA ALA A 268 -6.59 -26.22 -3.28
C ALA A 268 -7.76 -25.23 -3.44
N GLU A 269 -7.85 -24.27 -2.52
CA GLU A 269 -8.81 -23.17 -2.60
C GLU A 269 -8.41 -22.12 -3.66
N THR A 270 -7.10 -21.98 -3.91
CA THR A 270 -6.56 -21.02 -4.87
C THR A 270 -5.57 -21.67 -5.82
N TYR A 271 -5.54 -21.19 -7.06
CA TYR A 271 -4.59 -21.63 -8.09
C TYR A 271 -3.84 -20.42 -8.64
N SER A 272 -2.52 -20.52 -8.75
CA SER A 272 -1.71 -19.56 -9.48
C SER A 272 -1.12 -20.22 -10.72
N ARG A 273 -1.19 -19.49 -11.85
CA ARG A 273 -0.61 -19.91 -13.12
C ARG A 273 0.00 -18.73 -13.85
N VAL A 274 1.20 -18.92 -14.39
CA VAL A 274 1.85 -17.98 -15.30
C VAL A 274 2.01 -18.64 -16.66
N ASN A 275 1.49 -18.00 -17.71
CA ASN A 275 1.53 -18.51 -19.08
C ASN A 275 1.00 -19.95 -19.22
N GLY A 276 0.02 -20.33 -18.40
CA GLY A 276 -0.59 -21.66 -18.38
C GLY A 276 0.18 -22.72 -17.59
N LEU A 277 1.31 -22.39 -16.98
CA LEU A 277 2.09 -23.28 -16.11
C LEU A 277 1.74 -23.04 -14.63
N PRO A 278 1.67 -24.09 -13.79
CA PRO A 278 1.51 -23.93 -12.35
C PRO A 278 2.63 -23.07 -11.74
N SER A 279 2.25 -22.12 -10.89
CA SER A 279 3.16 -21.22 -10.20
C SER A 279 2.70 -20.97 -8.77
N LEU A 280 3.60 -20.44 -7.94
CA LEU A 280 3.29 -19.81 -6.67
C LEU A 280 3.47 -18.31 -6.83
N SER A 281 2.55 -17.50 -6.30
CA SER A 281 2.64 -16.04 -6.39
C SER A 281 2.84 -15.45 -5.00
N LEU A 282 3.82 -14.56 -4.85
CA LEU A 282 4.01 -13.73 -3.68
C LEU A 282 3.47 -12.33 -4.01
N SER A 283 2.41 -11.91 -3.33
CA SER A 283 1.82 -10.58 -3.48
C SER A 283 2.42 -9.66 -2.43
N VAL A 284 3.19 -8.66 -2.85
CA VAL A 284 3.92 -7.76 -1.95
C VAL A 284 3.10 -6.50 -1.71
N THR A 285 2.74 -6.26 -0.46
CA THR A 285 1.96 -5.10 -0.03
C THR A 285 2.81 -4.17 0.82
N ARG A 286 2.74 -2.86 0.55
CA ARG A 286 3.48 -1.83 1.30
C ARG A 286 2.65 -1.24 2.43
N ARG A 287 3.31 -0.54 3.36
CA ARG A 287 2.63 0.38 4.28
C ARG A 287 2.25 1.68 3.58
N ALA A 288 1.22 2.35 4.10
CA ALA A 288 0.80 3.68 3.64
C ALA A 288 1.94 4.72 3.79
N GLY A 289 2.00 5.71 2.90
CA GLY A 289 3.06 6.74 2.89
C GLY A 289 4.49 6.30 2.54
N GLU A 290 4.77 5.00 2.38
CA GLU A 290 6.10 4.49 2.05
C GLU A 290 6.50 4.66 0.58
N ASN A 291 7.81 4.80 0.33
CA ASN A 291 8.34 5.00 -1.01
C ASN A 291 8.36 3.69 -1.83
N ILE A 292 7.43 3.61 -2.80
CA ILE A 292 7.25 2.43 -3.68
C ILE A 292 8.52 2.11 -4.47
N LEU A 293 9.26 3.11 -4.94
CA LEU A 293 10.45 2.88 -5.78
C LEU A 293 11.60 2.24 -5.01
N ARG A 294 11.82 2.71 -3.78
CA ARG A 294 12.83 2.16 -2.87
C ARG A 294 12.51 0.69 -2.57
N ILE A 295 11.27 0.42 -2.13
CA ILE A 295 10.82 -0.93 -1.78
C ILE A 295 10.92 -1.85 -2.99
N ALA A 296 10.42 -1.43 -4.15
CA ALA A 296 10.45 -2.25 -5.36
C ALA A 296 11.87 -2.62 -5.79
N GLU A 297 12.85 -1.72 -5.63
CA GLU A 297 14.25 -2.01 -5.94
C GLU A 297 14.86 -3.01 -4.93
N GLU A 298 14.62 -2.81 -3.63
CA GLU A 298 15.09 -3.73 -2.59
C GLU A 298 14.51 -5.14 -2.77
N VAL A 299 13.22 -5.24 -3.11
CA VAL A 299 12.56 -6.51 -3.45
C VAL A 299 13.19 -7.17 -4.67
N LYS A 300 13.45 -6.40 -5.74
CA LYS A 300 14.12 -6.93 -6.96
C LYS A 300 15.51 -7.48 -6.65
N VAL A 301 16.26 -6.80 -5.79
CA VAL A 301 17.57 -7.28 -5.32
C VAL A 301 17.41 -8.61 -4.57
N LYS A 302 16.45 -8.72 -3.64
CA LYS A 302 16.21 -9.98 -2.91
C LYS A 302 15.79 -11.13 -3.80
N VAL A 303 14.94 -10.88 -4.80
CA VAL A 303 14.55 -11.88 -5.80
C VAL A 303 15.75 -12.33 -6.64
N ALA A 304 16.65 -11.40 -7.00
CA ALA A 304 17.88 -11.73 -7.74
C ALA A 304 18.85 -12.56 -6.88
N GLU A 305 19.09 -12.18 -5.63
CA GLU A 305 19.90 -12.95 -4.66
C GLU A 305 19.36 -14.38 -4.49
N PHE A 306 18.03 -14.52 -4.37
CA PHE A 306 17.36 -15.81 -4.28
C PHE A 306 17.51 -16.66 -5.54
N GLN A 307 17.47 -16.05 -6.73
CA GLN A 307 17.69 -16.76 -7.99
C GLN A 307 19.11 -17.31 -8.10
N GLU A 308 20.11 -16.50 -7.72
CA GLU A 308 21.52 -16.91 -7.71
C GLU A 308 21.74 -18.06 -6.72
N ALA A 309 21.20 -17.96 -5.50
CA ALA A 309 21.31 -19.00 -4.48
C ALA A 309 20.71 -20.35 -4.92
N ASN A 310 19.65 -20.33 -5.73
CA ASN A 310 19.01 -21.53 -6.24
C ASN A 310 19.61 -22.10 -7.53
N GLY A 311 20.63 -21.44 -8.09
CA GLY A 311 21.31 -21.86 -9.31
C GLY A 311 20.39 -21.88 -10.54
N GLY A 312 19.37 -21.00 -10.57
CA GLY A 312 18.42 -20.90 -11.68
C GLY A 312 17.40 -22.04 -11.81
N ARG A 313 17.28 -22.93 -10.80
CA ARG A 313 16.29 -24.02 -10.79
C ARG A 313 14.85 -23.54 -10.66
N ILE A 314 14.66 -22.34 -10.09
CA ILE A 314 13.38 -21.67 -9.92
C ILE A 314 13.39 -20.46 -10.86
N LEU A 315 12.43 -20.43 -11.77
CA LEU A 315 12.17 -19.29 -12.65
C LEU A 315 11.26 -18.32 -11.90
N TYR A 316 11.55 -17.02 -12.01
CA TYR A 316 10.66 -16.00 -11.49
C TYR A 316 10.15 -15.07 -12.59
N GLY A 317 8.96 -14.52 -12.38
CA GLY A 317 8.40 -13.40 -13.14
C GLY A 317 7.93 -12.32 -12.16
N ILE A 318 8.09 -11.05 -12.53
CA ILE A 318 7.54 -9.93 -11.76
C ILE A 318 6.45 -9.30 -12.60
N ASP A 319 5.23 -9.37 -12.09
CA ASP A 319 4.02 -8.82 -12.68
C ASP A 319 3.42 -7.74 -11.78
N GLY A 320 2.59 -6.86 -12.36
CA GLY A 320 1.93 -5.80 -11.59
C GLY A 320 2.87 -4.78 -10.95
N ASP A 321 4.11 -4.65 -11.42
CA ASP A 321 5.11 -3.73 -10.85
C ASP A 321 4.72 -2.26 -11.07
N ILE A 322 4.15 -1.64 -10.03
CA ILE A 322 3.73 -0.23 -10.06
C ILE A 322 4.94 0.70 -10.19
N SER A 323 6.13 0.30 -9.70
CA SER A 323 7.33 1.14 -9.73
C SER A 323 7.77 1.50 -11.14
N LYS A 324 7.57 0.62 -12.13
CA LYS A 324 7.87 0.91 -13.54
C LYS A 324 7.04 2.07 -14.07
N ASN A 325 5.73 2.05 -13.80
CA ASN A 325 4.82 3.10 -14.21
C ASN A 325 5.17 4.45 -13.55
N ILE A 326 5.56 4.42 -12.27
CA ILE A 326 6.01 5.62 -11.56
C ILE A 326 7.30 6.15 -12.18
N ASN A 327 8.32 5.30 -12.39
CA ASN A 327 9.59 5.69 -12.99
C ASN A 327 9.42 6.29 -14.37
N GLU A 328 8.68 5.62 -15.27
CA GLU A 328 8.43 6.10 -16.63
C GLU A 328 7.78 7.49 -16.62
N ARG A 329 6.81 7.72 -15.72
CA ARG A 329 6.16 9.03 -15.59
C ARG A 329 7.07 10.09 -15.01
N VAL A 330 7.92 9.75 -14.04
CA VAL A 330 8.89 10.68 -13.46
C VAL A 330 9.92 11.07 -14.51
N GLU A 331 10.48 10.09 -15.23
CA GLU A 331 11.42 10.33 -16.34
C GLU A 331 10.80 11.16 -17.46
N GLU A 332 9.54 10.91 -17.83
CA GLU A 332 8.81 11.71 -18.81
C GLU A 332 8.66 13.17 -18.32
N LEU A 333 8.36 13.37 -17.04
CA LEU A 333 8.26 14.70 -16.43
C LEU A 333 9.59 15.43 -16.42
N GLU A 334 10.67 14.76 -16.00
CA GLU A 334 12.02 15.30 -16.01
C GLU A 334 12.45 15.71 -17.42
N ASN A 335 12.22 14.85 -18.41
CA ASN A 335 12.50 15.12 -19.82
C ASN A 335 11.68 16.30 -20.36
N ASN A 336 10.40 16.39 -20.00
CA ASN A 336 9.53 17.49 -20.39
C ASN A 336 9.98 18.81 -19.76
N ILE A 337 10.36 18.81 -18.48
CA ILE A 337 10.88 20.00 -17.79
C ILE A 337 12.21 20.44 -18.42
N LEU A 338 13.14 19.50 -18.68
CA LEU A 338 14.43 19.80 -19.27
C LEU A 338 14.28 20.36 -20.70
N THR A 339 13.42 19.74 -21.50
CA THR A 339 13.10 20.20 -22.86
C THR A 339 12.48 21.58 -22.83
N GLY A 340 11.51 21.82 -21.93
CA GLY A 340 10.90 23.13 -21.72
C GLY A 340 11.93 24.19 -21.31
N LEU A 341 12.84 23.87 -20.39
CA LEU A 341 13.92 24.74 -19.95
C LEU A 341 14.86 25.12 -21.11
N ILE A 342 15.26 24.13 -21.93
CA ILE A 342 16.12 24.35 -23.10
C ILE A 342 15.41 25.23 -24.13
N LEU A 343 14.14 24.97 -24.40
CA LEU A 343 13.34 25.79 -25.33
C LEU A 343 13.21 27.23 -24.86
N VAL A 344 12.87 27.45 -23.59
CA VAL A 344 12.77 28.80 -23.01
C VAL A 344 14.13 29.50 -23.03
N ALA A 345 15.20 28.83 -22.61
CA ALA A 345 16.55 29.38 -22.66
C ALA A 345 16.98 29.73 -24.10
N GLY A 346 16.65 28.90 -25.07
CA GLY A 346 16.92 29.13 -26.50
C GLY A 346 16.16 30.35 -27.04
N VAL A 347 14.86 30.46 -26.74
CA VAL A 347 14.04 31.62 -27.12
C VAL A 347 14.59 32.90 -26.48
N LEU A 348 14.91 32.88 -25.19
CA LEU A 348 15.48 34.04 -24.50
C LEU A 348 16.85 34.43 -25.04
N LEU A 349 17.70 33.46 -25.36
CA LEU A 349 19.00 33.72 -25.97
C LEU A 349 18.84 34.40 -27.33
N PHE A 350 17.88 33.96 -28.15
CA PHE A 350 17.59 34.55 -29.45
C PHE A 350 17.01 35.98 -29.36
N PHE A 351 16.04 36.23 -28.47
CA PHE A 351 15.38 37.54 -28.37
C PHE A 351 16.13 38.57 -27.51
N MET A 352 16.82 38.16 -26.44
CA MET A 352 17.49 39.07 -25.50
C MET A 352 19.01 39.21 -25.74
N GLY A 353 19.61 38.42 -26.64
CA GLY A 353 20.95 38.67 -27.17
C GLY A 353 22.12 38.55 -26.16
N GLY A 354 21.93 37.88 -25.02
CA GLY A 354 22.98 37.73 -24.01
C GLY A 354 22.83 36.48 -23.14
N LEU A 355 23.85 35.62 -23.15
CA LEU A 355 23.91 34.37 -22.38
C LEU A 355 23.68 34.60 -20.87
N ARG A 356 24.16 35.72 -20.33
CA ARG A 356 23.99 36.07 -18.91
C ARG A 356 22.53 36.25 -18.53
N ASN A 357 21.74 36.95 -19.34
CA ASN A 357 20.35 37.25 -19.00
C ASN A 357 19.48 35.98 -19.13
N ALA A 358 19.74 35.17 -20.16
CA ALA A 358 19.08 33.87 -20.31
C ALA A 358 19.39 32.94 -19.13
N LEU A 359 20.65 32.90 -18.66
CA LEU A 359 21.05 32.10 -17.50
C LEU A 359 20.37 32.55 -16.21
N PHE A 360 20.18 33.86 -15.99
CA PHE A 360 19.48 34.37 -14.80
C PHE A 360 18.00 33.94 -14.77
N VAL A 361 17.32 33.96 -15.91
CA VAL A 361 15.94 33.47 -16.00
C VAL A 361 15.89 31.95 -15.88
N ALA A 362 16.79 31.24 -16.55
CA ALA A 362 16.89 29.78 -16.47
C ALA A 362 17.18 29.30 -15.04
N ALA A 363 18.00 30.02 -14.27
CA ALA A 363 18.31 29.69 -12.88
C ALA A 363 17.12 29.92 -11.92
N ALA A 364 16.17 30.80 -12.27
CA ALA A 364 15.00 31.04 -11.44
C ALA A 364 14.04 29.84 -11.39
N ILE A 365 14.04 29.01 -12.44
CA ILE A 365 13.22 27.79 -12.58
C ILE A 365 13.57 26.74 -11.51
N PRO A 366 14.81 26.19 -11.48
CA PRO A 366 15.18 25.17 -10.50
C PRO A 366 15.16 25.74 -9.07
N LEU A 367 15.53 27.01 -8.89
CA LEU A 367 15.45 27.64 -7.57
C LEU A 367 14.02 27.63 -7.01
N SER A 368 13.03 27.96 -7.85
CA SER A 368 11.63 27.99 -7.43
C SER A 368 11.09 26.59 -7.13
N MET A 369 11.54 25.57 -7.88
CA MET A 369 11.22 24.17 -7.58
C MET A 369 11.79 23.72 -6.23
N LEU A 370 13.06 24.01 -5.95
CA LEU A 370 13.69 23.66 -4.67
C LEU A 370 12.95 24.30 -3.49
N VAL A 371 12.57 25.58 -3.59
CA VAL A 371 11.74 26.22 -2.55
C VAL A 371 10.40 25.52 -2.41
N SER A 372 9.79 25.09 -3.51
CA SER A 372 8.51 24.37 -3.46
C SER A 372 8.65 23.00 -2.77
N PHE A 373 9.73 22.26 -3.04
CA PHE A 373 10.00 20.99 -2.36
C PHE A 373 10.24 21.17 -0.86
N ALA A 374 10.95 22.23 -0.44
CA ALA A 374 11.12 22.53 0.98
C ALA A 374 9.77 22.79 1.67
N VAL A 375 8.84 23.48 1.00
CA VAL A 375 7.49 23.73 1.54
C VAL A 375 6.65 22.45 1.57
N LEU A 376 6.72 21.62 0.53
CA LEU A 376 5.99 20.35 0.48
C LEU A 376 6.46 19.40 1.58
N ALA A 377 7.77 19.29 1.81
CA ALA A 377 8.34 18.51 2.90
C ALA A 377 7.92 19.06 4.28
N ALA A 378 7.85 20.39 4.44
CA ALA A 378 7.37 20.98 5.70
C ALA A 378 5.87 20.73 5.98
N LEU A 379 5.11 20.29 4.97
CA LEU A 379 3.69 19.95 5.06
C LEU A 379 3.44 18.44 4.98
N ASP A 380 4.50 17.61 4.95
CA ASP A 380 4.44 16.16 4.79
C ASP A 380 3.62 15.71 3.55
N ILE A 381 3.70 16.48 2.45
CA ILE A 381 3.01 16.15 1.20
C ILE A 381 3.93 15.36 0.27
N THR A 382 3.51 14.16 -0.13
CA THR A 382 4.26 13.29 -1.06
C THR A 382 4.34 13.86 -2.48
N LEU A 383 5.39 13.47 -3.22
CA LEU A 383 5.53 13.78 -4.64
C LEU A 383 4.71 12.80 -5.46
N ASN A 384 3.47 13.17 -5.73
CA ASN A 384 2.58 12.45 -6.63
C ASN A 384 2.34 13.21 -7.95
N ILE A 385 1.72 12.55 -8.92
CA ILE A 385 1.46 13.10 -10.26
C ILE A 385 0.68 14.42 -10.22
N VAL A 386 -0.29 14.55 -9.30
CA VAL A 386 -1.12 15.75 -9.17
C VAL A 386 -0.29 16.93 -8.65
N VAL A 387 0.59 16.67 -7.68
CA VAL A 387 1.54 17.66 -7.15
C VAL A 387 2.53 18.10 -8.23
N LEU A 388 3.11 17.15 -8.96
CA LEU A 388 4.05 17.44 -10.06
C LEU A 388 3.40 18.27 -11.17
N PHE A 389 2.18 17.93 -11.59
CA PHE A 389 1.44 18.71 -12.57
C PHE A 389 1.12 20.13 -12.07
N SER A 390 0.73 20.25 -10.80
CA SER A 390 0.48 21.53 -10.14
C SER A 390 1.75 22.40 -10.11
N LEU A 391 2.91 21.80 -9.83
CA LEU A 391 4.21 22.48 -9.87
C LEU A 391 4.56 22.97 -11.28
N VAL A 392 4.35 22.16 -12.32
CA VAL A 392 4.59 22.57 -13.72
C VAL A 392 3.69 23.73 -14.14
N LEU A 393 2.40 23.69 -13.79
CA LEU A 393 1.47 24.79 -14.06
C LEU A 393 1.86 26.08 -13.31
N ALA A 394 2.24 25.96 -12.04
CA ALA A 394 2.69 27.08 -11.23
C ALA A 394 4.00 27.68 -11.78
N LEU A 395 4.91 26.83 -12.22
CA LEU A 395 6.19 27.21 -12.81
C LEU A 395 6.00 28.08 -14.05
N GLY A 396 5.09 27.70 -14.96
CA GLY A 396 4.81 28.48 -16.16
C GLY A 396 4.41 29.94 -15.84
N MET A 397 3.56 30.13 -14.83
CA MET A 397 3.18 31.48 -14.37
C MET A 397 4.32 32.23 -13.68
N LEU A 398 5.22 31.53 -13.01
CA LEU A 398 6.36 32.13 -12.31
C LEU A 398 7.42 32.61 -13.31
N VAL A 399 7.73 31.79 -14.31
CA VAL A 399 8.73 32.09 -15.35
C VAL A 399 8.34 33.31 -16.16
N ASP A 400 7.06 33.46 -16.53
CA ASP A 400 6.55 34.64 -17.22
C ASP A 400 6.93 35.95 -16.50
N ASN A 401 6.78 35.99 -15.17
CA ASN A 401 7.11 37.16 -14.37
C ASN A 401 8.63 37.42 -14.33
N ALA A 402 9.43 36.35 -14.22
CA ALA A 402 10.89 36.45 -14.24
C ALA A 402 11.40 36.99 -15.59
N ILE A 403 10.85 36.49 -16.71
CA ILE A 403 11.16 36.97 -18.07
C ILE A 403 10.87 38.46 -18.17
N VAL A 404 9.67 38.90 -17.80
CA VAL A 404 9.25 40.30 -17.92
C VAL A 404 10.13 41.24 -17.06
N ILE A 405 10.54 40.80 -15.87
CA ILE A 405 11.45 41.58 -15.02
C ILE A 405 12.82 41.71 -15.67
N VAL A 406 13.43 40.60 -16.10
CA VAL A 406 14.79 40.59 -16.66
C VAL A 406 14.84 41.31 -18.01
N GLU A 407 13.83 41.16 -18.86
CA GLU A 407 13.67 41.92 -20.11
C GLU A 407 13.59 43.42 -19.82
N ASN A 408 12.81 43.82 -18.81
CA ASN A 408 12.66 45.24 -18.49
C ASN A 408 13.94 45.84 -17.88
N ILE A 409 14.72 45.06 -17.10
CA ILE A 409 16.06 45.47 -16.63
C ILE A 409 16.97 45.67 -17.85
N TYR A 410 17.01 44.70 -18.76
CA TYR A 410 17.84 44.75 -19.95
C TYR A 410 17.51 45.96 -20.83
N ARG A 411 16.22 46.21 -21.05
CA ARG A 411 15.72 47.36 -21.83
C ARG A 411 16.10 48.70 -21.21
N HIS A 412 16.02 48.85 -19.88
CA HIS A 412 16.46 50.09 -19.22
C HIS A 412 18.00 50.22 -19.21
N GLY A 413 18.73 49.10 -19.19
CA GLY A 413 20.18 49.04 -19.31
C GLY A 413 20.70 49.52 -20.65
N SER A 414 20.07 49.09 -21.74
CA SER A 414 20.46 49.47 -23.10
C SER A 414 20.16 50.94 -23.44
N MET A 415 19.21 51.58 -22.74
CA MET A 415 18.90 53.02 -22.89
C MET A 415 19.92 53.97 -22.23
N GLY A 416 21.06 53.47 -21.72
CA GLY A 416 22.19 54.29 -21.27
C GLY A 416 21.96 55.12 -20.01
N ARG A 417 20.92 54.80 -19.22
CA ARG A 417 20.58 55.56 -18.00
C ARG A 417 20.43 54.63 -16.81
N ALA A 418 21.55 54.35 -16.14
CA ALA A 418 21.75 54.50 -14.69
C ALA A 418 22.77 53.50 -14.09
N SER A 419 23.17 53.73 -12.82
CA SER A 419 24.00 52.82 -12.02
C SER A 419 23.31 51.45 -11.82
N PRO A 420 24.05 50.35 -11.59
CA PRO A 420 23.48 48.99 -11.42
C PRO A 420 22.33 48.91 -10.42
N ARG A 421 22.39 49.71 -9.35
CA ARG A 421 21.33 49.84 -8.34
C ARG A 421 20.03 50.47 -8.87
N ARG A 422 20.14 51.50 -9.70
CA ARG A 422 18.98 52.16 -10.32
C ARG A 422 18.35 51.31 -11.43
N LEU A 423 19.16 50.51 -12.12
CA LEU A 423 18.71 49.51 -13.10
C LEU A 423 17.90 48.39 -12.45
N ALA A 424 18.34 47.87 -11.31
CA ALA A 424 17.59 46.89 -10.53
C ALA A 424 16.25 47.46 -10.01
N MET A 425 16.18 48.76 -9.69
CA MET A 425 14.94 49.39 -9.18
C MET A 425 13.95 49.81 -10.27
N ALA A 426 14.38 50.05 -11.50
CA ALA A 426 13.54 50.58 -12.58
C ALA A 426 12.33 49.68 -12.93
N PRO A 427 12.47 48.35 -13.09
CA PRO A 427 11.34 47.47 -13.35
C PRO A 427 10.34 47.40 -12.21
N LEU A 428 10.83 47.45 -10.97
CA LEU A 428 10.00 47.32 -9.79
C LEU A 428 9.18 48.58 -9.51
N ARG A 429 9.61 49.75 -10.00
CA ARG A 429 8.79 50.97 -9.97
C ARG A 429 7.71 50.99 -11.05
N SER A 430 8.01 50.50 -12.26
CA SER A 430 7.06 50.49 -13.38
C SER A 430 6.08 49.31 -13.36
N LEU A 431 6.53 48.13 -12.91
CA LEU A 431 5.79 46.87 -12.97
C LEU A 431 5.49 46.26 -11.59
N GLY A 432 6.11 46.77 -10.51
CA GLY A 432 5.99 46.14 -9.18
C GLY A 432 4.55 46.07 -8.67
N ARG A 433 3.72 47.10 -8.90
CA ARG A 433 2.29 47.07 -8.53
C ARG A 433 1.44 46.16 -9.43
N SER A 434 1.84 45.94 -10.68
CA SER A 434 1.09 45.09 -11.63
C SER A 434 1.46 43.61 -11.52
N LEU A 435 2.70 43.30 -11.12
CA LEU A 435 3.18 41.93 -10.92
C LEU A 435 2.87 41.39 -9.51
N LEU A 436 2.88 42.25 -8.47
CA LEU A 436 2.56 41.86 -7.08
C LEU A 436 1.05 41.84 -6.78
N ARG A 437 0.20 42.38 -7.66
CA ARG A 437 -1.25 42.17 -7.53
C ARG A 437 -1.53 40.72 -7.93
N PRO A 438 -2.22 39.92 -7.08
CA PRO A 438 -2.60 38.58 -7.48
C PRO A 438 -3.39 38.67 -8.78
N ARG A 439 -2.86 38.08 -9.86
CA ARG A 439 -3.64 37.90 -11.09
C ARG A 439 -4.91 37.14 -10.65
N ARG A 440 -6.07 37.53 -11.16
CA ARG A 440 -7.36 36.83 -10.91
C ARG A 440 -7.26 35.30 -11.05
N ARG A 441 -6.28 34.79 -11.80
CA ARG A 441 -5.96 33.37 -11.95
C ARG A 441 -5.54 32.66 -10.64
N SER A 442 -4.76 33.26 -9.74
CA SER A 442 -4.37 32.59 -8.48
C SER A 442 -5.53 32.54 -7.46
N LEU A 443 -6.42 33.53 -7.50
CA LEU A 443 -7.67 33.55 -6.72
C LEU A 443 -8.74 32.61 -7.30
N ALA A 444 -8.63 32.24 -8.57
CA ALA A 444 -9.48 31.22 -9.19
C ALA A 444 -9.01 29.80 -8.81
N SER A 445 -7.70 29.55 -8.76
CA SER A 445 -7.16 28.25 -8.30
C SER A 445 -7.38 27.99 -6.82
N SER A 446 -7.48 29.02 -5.97
CA SER A 446 -7.88 28.83 -4.57
C SER A 446 -9.33 28.36 -4.41
N ARG A 447 -10.20 28.61 -5.40
CA ARG A 447 -11.59 28.11 -5.39
C ARG A 447 -11.70 26.65 -5.82
N SER A 448 -10.77 26.14 -6.63
CA SER A 448 -10.71 24.70 -6.95
C SER A 448 -10.23 23.85 -5.78
N CYS A 449 -9.52 24.43 -4.81
CA CYS A 449 -9.12 23.74 -3.58
C CYS A 449 -10.26 23.59 -2.55
N SER A 450 -11.38 24.30 -2.69
CA SER A 450 -12.51 24.20 -1.76
C SER A 450 -13.57 23.21 -2.27
N GLY A 451 -13.40 21.93 -1.93
CA GLY A 451 -14.44 20.88 -1.89
C GLY A 451 -15.08 20.40 -3.21
N PRO A 452 -15.71 19.20 -3.22
CA PRO A 452 -16.23 18.56 -4.44
C PRO A 452 -17.38 19.33 -5.14
N GLY A 453 -18.02 20.29 -4.48
CA GLY A 453 -19.17 21.03 -5.02
C GLY A 453 -18.84 22.26 -5.89
N SER A 454 -17.57 22.66 -6.02
CA SER A 454 -17.22 23.93 -6.68
C SER A 454 -16.99 23.83 -8.20
N TRP A 455 -16.93 22.62 -8.75
CA TRP A 455 -16.61 22.37 -10.16
C TRP A 455 -17.68 22.92 -11.12
N ALA A 456 -18.97 22.83 -10.79
CA ALA A 456 -20.05 23.26 -11.67
C ALA A 456 -20.17 24.79 -11.83
N SER A 457 -19.73 25.57 -10.83
CA SER A 457 -19.84 27.04 -10.87
C SER A 457 -18.65 27.74 -11.53
N SER A 458 -17.51 27.03 -11.64
CA SER A 458 -16.25 27.61 -12.13
C SER A 458 -16.19 27.71 -13.66
N CYS A 459 -16.91 26.85 -14.40
CA CYS A 459 -16.94 26.85 -15.86
C CYS A 459 -17.61 28.08 -16.49
N LEU A 460 -18.50 28.78 -15.77
CA LEU A 460 -19.26 29.91 -16.33
C LEU A 460 -18.58 31.28 -16.24
N SER A 461 -17.41 31.39 -15.58
CA SER A 461 -16.73 32.69 -15.41
C SER A 461 -15.47 32.90 -16.27
N CYS A 462 -15.11 31.94 -17.11
CA CYS A 462 -14.04 32.08 -18.11
C CYS A 462 -14.61 32.47 -19.48
N ARG A 463 -15.01 33.73 -19.62
CA ARG A 463 -15.02 34.47 -20.89
C ARG A 463 -14.45 35.85 -20.67
#